data_AF-A0A3C0UX83-F1
#
_entry.id   AF-A0A3C0UX83-F1
#
_cell.length_a   1.000
_cell.length_b   1.000
_cell.length_c   1.000
_cell.angle_alpha   90.00
_cell.angle_beta   90.00
_cell.angle_gamma   90.00
#
_symmetry.space_group_name_H-M   'P 1'
#
loop_
_entity.id
_entity.type
_entity.pdbx_description
1 polymer ?
#
loop_
_entity_poly.entity_id
_entity_poly.type
_entity_poly.pdbx_seq_one_letter_code
_entity_poly.pdbx_strand_id
1 'polypeptide(L)'
;ALVVLLGNVLLKKVSLKNIVVASIAAAVTHWVLSDFTVWLSGGTDIRTQLPLSRDWAGLQQALAQGFPFMRNFLAGTLAYGALFFGGFELLKVRFPQLSVVK
;
A
#
# COMPACT_ATOMS: atom_id res chain seq x y z
N ALA A 1 5.86 -9.42 0.35
CA ALA A 1 7.34 -9.22 0.24
C ALA A 1 7.72 -8.03 -0.65
N LEU A 2 7.16 -7.87 -1.85
CA LEU A 2 7.52 -6.77 -2.78
C LEU A 2 7.30 -5.35 -2.21
N VAL A 3 6.18 -5.12 -1.53
CA VAL A 3 5.90 -3.83 -0.88
C VAL A 3 6.93 -3.48 0.20
N VAL A 4 7.40 -4.50 0.93
CA VAL A 4 8.44 -4.35 1.96
C VAL A 4 9.80 -4.05 1.33
N LEU A 5 10.13 -4.68 0.19
CA LEU A 5 11.34 -4.38 -0.58
C LEU A 5 11.33 -2.97 -1.17
N LEU A 6 10.20 -2.53 -1.75
CA LEU A 6 10.01 -1.15 -2.22
C LEU A 6 10.16 -0.16 -1.07
N GLY A 7 9.54 -0.43 0.08
CA GLY A 7 9.71 0.36 1.29
C GLY A 7 11.18 0.44 1.73
N ASN A 8 11.90 -0.69 1.75
CA ASN A 8 13.29 -0.75 2.16
C ASN A 8 14.23 0.06 1.25
N VAL A 9 13.98 0.04 -0.06
CA VAL A 9 14.76 0.82 -1.04
C VAL A 9 14.42 2.32 -1.00
N LEU A 10 13.13 2.68 -0.91
CA LEU A 10 12.69 4.09 -0.92
C LEU A 10 12.87 4.82 0.43
N LEU A 11 12.85 4.09 1.56
CA LEU A 11 12.98 4.66 2.91
C LEU A 11 14.44 4.76 3.40
N LYS A 12 15.44 4.53 2.54
CA LYS A 12 16.86 4.80 2.87
C LYS A 12 17.10 6.22 3.40
N LYS A 13 16.29 7.19 2.97
CA LYS A 13 16.12 8.49 3.63
C LYS A 13 14.66 8.65 4.03
N VAL A 14 14.39 8.62 5.32
CA VAL A 14 13.06 8.87 5.88
C VAL A 14 12.78 10.37 5.72
N SER A 15 11.97 10.72 4.71
CA SER A 15 11.45 12.07 4.50
C SER A 15 9.95 11.99 4.29
N LEU A 16 9.21 13.04 4.67
CA LEU A 16 7.76 13.10 4.50
C LEU A 16 7.35 12.88 3.03
N LYS A 17 8.11 13.43 2.08
CA LYS A 17 7.95 13.18 0.65
C LYS A 17 8.17 11.72 0.29
N ASN A 18 9.25 11.11 0.78
CA ASN A 18 9.57 9.71 0.48
C ASN A 18 8.51 8.75 1.06
N ILE A 19 7.98 9.05 2.24
CA ILE A 19 6.90 8.25 2.86
C ILE A 19 5.64 8.31 2.01
N VAL A 20 5.25 9.49 1.52
CA VAL A 20 4.07 9.65 0.65
C VAL A 20 4.27 8.91 -0.67
N VAL A 21 5.41 9.10 -1.34
CA VAL A 21 5.71 8.42 -2.62
C VAL A 21 5.78 6.91 -2.44
N ALA A 22 6.44 6.42 -1.38
CA ALA A 22 6.52 4.99 -1.08
C ALA A 22 5.15 4.40 -0.75
N SER A 23 4.30 5.12 -0.01
CA SER A 23 2.93 4.68 0.30
C SER A 23 2.06 4.57 -0.96
N ILE A 24 2.18 5.53 -1.88
CA ILE A 24 1.47 5.49 -3.16
C ILE A 24 1.96 4.33 -4.01
N ALA A 25 3.28 4.17 -4.17
CA ALA A 25 3.86 3.07 -4.94
C ALA A 25 3.48 1.70 -4.36
N ALA A 26 3.49 1.57 -3.03
CA ALA A 26 3.04 0.38 -2.31
C ALA A 26 1.55 0.10 -2.55
N ALA A 27 0.69 1.11 -2.43
CA ALA A 27 -0.74 0.98 -2.63
C ALA A 27 -1.10 0.57 -4.07
N VAL A 28 -0.47 1.20 -5.07
CA VAL A 28 -0.69 0.85 -6.48
C VAL A 28 -0.19 -0.56 -6.77
N THR A 29 1.00 -0.92 -6.29
CA THR A 29 1.56 -2.27 -6.50
C THR A 29 0.70 -3.34 -5.84
N HIS A 30 0.26 -3.12 -4.60
CA HIS A 30 -0.62 -4.03 -3.88
C HIS A 30 -1.98 -4.15 -4.54
N TRP A 31 -2.56 -3.03 -4.98
CA TRP A 31 -3.84 -3.01 -5.71
C TRP A 31 -3.77 -3.86 -6.97
N VAL A 32 -2.81 -3.57 -7.85
CA VAL A 32 -2.64 -4.33 -9.10
C VAL A 32 -2.41 -5.82 -8.83
N LEU A 33 -1.56 -6.18 -7.87
CA LEU A 33 -1.30 -7.58 -7.52
C LEU A 33 -2.52 -8.29 -6.93
N SER A 34 -3.25 -7.64 -6.03
CA SER A 34 -4.46 -8.21 -5.44
C SER A 34 -5.52 -8.46 -6.50
N ASP A 35 -5.82 -7.48 -7.35
CA ASP A 35 -6.84 -7.61 -8.40
C ASP A 35 -6.43 -8.62 -9.48
N PHE A 36 -5.14 -8.68 -9.86
CA PHE A 36 -4.64 -9.75 -10.72
C PHE A 36 -4.79 -11.13 -10.09
N THR A 37 -4.51 -11.26 -8.79
CA THR A 37 -4.64 -12.54 -8.08
C THR A 37 -6.10 -12.99 -8.00
N VAL A 38 -7.02 -12.06 -7.74
CA VAL A 38 -8.48 -12.32 -7.73
C VAL A 38 -8.97 -12.73 -9.12
N TRP A 39 -8.49 -12.09 -10.19
CA TRP A 39 -8.83 -12.49 -11.55
C TRP A 39 -8.26 -13.88 -11.90
N LEU A 40 -7.00 -14.17 -11.54
CA LEU A 40 -6.37 -15.45 -11.84
C LEU A 40 -7.01 -16.62 -11.06
N SER A 41 -7.36 -16.38 -9.80
CA SER A 41 -7.98 -17.38 -8.91
C SER A 41 -9.45 -17.68 -9.26
N GLY A 42 -10.05 -16.95 -10.22
CA GLY A 42 -11.45 -17.10 -10.57
C GLY A 42 -12.38 -16.49 -9.51
N GLY A 43 -11.98 -15.36 -8.93
CA GLY A 43 -12.71 -14.64 -7.90
C GLY A 43 -14.11 -14.24 -8.33
N THR A 44 -14.95 -13.93 -7.34
CA THR A 44 -16.37 -13.64 -7.56
C THR A 44 -16.56 -12.18 -7.94
N ASP A 45 -17.31 -11.91 -9.01
CA ASP A 45 -17.78 -10.57 -9.31
C ASP A 45 -18.80 -10.13 -8.24
N ILE A 46 -18.49 -9.04 -7.54
CA ILE A 46 -19.31 -8.52 -6.43
C ILE A 46 -20.68 -8.02 -6.94
N ARG A 47 -20.81 -7.71 -8.24
CA ARG A 47 -22.07 -7.23 -8.84
C ARG A 47 -23.03 -8.33 -9.22
N THR A 48 -22.52 -9.49 -9.62
CA THR A 48 -23.33 -10.59 -10.18
C THR A 48 -23.25 -11.87 -9.35
N GLN A 49 -22.38 -11.92 -8.33
CA GLN A 49 -22.04 -13.11 -7.53
C GLN A 49 -21.59 -14.32 -8.35
N LEU A 50 -21.23 -14.11 -9.62
CA LEU A 50 -20.76 -15.14 -10.54
C LEU A 50 -19.22 -15.13 -10.60
N PRO A 51 -18.60 -16.24 -11.04
CA PRO A 51 -17.16 -16.25 -11.28
C PRO A 51 -16.81 -15.19 -12.33
N LEU A 52 -15.79 -14.39 -12.04
CA LEU A 52 -15.30 -13.37 -12.96
C LEU A 52 -14.84 -14.05 -14.27
N SER A 53 -15.29 -13.55 -15.42
CA SER A 53 -14.81 -14.08 -16.70
C SER A 53 -13.30 -13.88 -16.80
N ARG A 54 -12.56 -14.90 -17.22
CA ARG A 54 -11.10 -14.86 -17.43
C ARG A 54 -10.71 -14.10 -18.72
N ASP A 55 -11.48 -13.08 -19.07
CA ASP A 55 -11.23 -12.20 -20.21
C ASP A 55 -10.65 -10.87 -19.75
N TRP A 56 -10.12 -10.11 -20.71
CA TRP A 56 -9.63 -8.75 -20.50
C TRP A 56 -10.68 -7.82 -19.85
N ALA A 57 -11.95 -8.01 -20.19
CA ALA A 57 -13.06 -7.28 -19.59
C ALA A 57 -13.26 -7.59 -18.09
N GLY A 58 -13.03 -8.84 -17.68
CA GLY A 58 -13.08 -9.24 -16.26
C GLY A 58 -11.96 -8.59 -15.46
N LEU A 59 -10.75 -8.51 -16.03
CA LEU A 59 -9.61 -7.83 -15.38
C LEU A 59 -9.86 -6.33 -15.20
N GLN A 60 -10.44 -5.66 -16.19
CA GLN A 60 -10.83 -4.25 -16.07
C GLN A 60 -11.91 -4.04 -15.00
N GLN A 61 -12.89 -4.96 -14.88
CA GLN A 61 -13.89 -4.91 -13.83
C GLN A 61 -13.30 -5.13 -12.43
N ALA A 62 -12.40 -6.11 -12.26
CA ALA A 62 -11.71 -6.33 -10.99
C ALA A 62 -10.96 -5.06 -10.55
N LEU A 63 -10.14 -4.49 -11.44
CA LEU A 63 -9.43 -3.23 -11.15
C LEU A 63 -10.39 -2.09 -10.80
N ALA A 64 -11.48 -1.90 -11.53
CA ALA A 64 -12.46 -0.86 -11.23
C ALA A 64 -13.11 -1.04 -9.85
N GLN A 65 -13.34 -2.28 -9.43
CA GLN A 65 -13.87 -2.62 -8.10
C GLN A 65 -12.81 -2.49 -6.99
N GLY A 66 -11.55 -2.77 -7.30
CA GLY A 66 -10.42 -2.64 -6.38
C GLY A 66 -10.01 -1.18 -6.12
N PHE A 67 -10.37 -0.24 -6.98
CA PHE A 67 -10.02 1.19 -6.84
C PHE A 67 -10.42 1.82 -5.48
N PRO A 68 -11.66 1.66 -4.96
CA PRO A 68 -12.00 2.11 -3.61
C PRO A 68 -11.16 1.41 -2.51
N PHE A 69 -10.79 0.15 -2.71
CA PHE A 69 -9.90 -0.58 -1.82
C PHE A 69 -8.48 0.00 -1.79
N MET A 70 -7.95 0.40 -2.96
CA MET A 70 -6.67 1.09 -3.07
C MET A 70 -6.67 2.38 -2.24
N ARG A 71 -7.74 3.17 -2.27
CA ARG A 71 -7.85 4.40 -1.48
C ARG A 71 -7.82 4.11 0.02
N ASN A 72 -8.55 3.10 0.47
CA ASN A 72 -8.55 2.69 1.88
C ASN A 72 -7.17 2.16 2.31
N PHE A 73 -6.52 1.36 1.46
CA PHE A 73 -5.18 0.84 1.72
C PHE A 73 -4.14 1.96 1.78
N LEU A 74 -4.23 2.94 0.88
CA LEU A 74 -3.35 4.12 0.90
C LEU A 74 -3.55 4.93 2.18
N ALA A 75 -4.79 5.20 2.57
CA ALA A 75 -5.10 5.90 3.81
C ALA A 75 -4.58 5.16 5.05
N GLY A 76 -4.76 3.83 5.10
CA GLY A 76 -4.23 2.98 6.16
C GLY A 76 -2.70 3.00 6.21
N THR A 77 -2.04 2.89 5.06
CA THR A 77 -0.56 2.92 4.96
C THR A 77 0.01 4.27 5.40
N LEU A 78 -0.64 5.38 5.01
CA LEU A 78 -0.26 6.72 5.44
C LEU A 78 -0.53 6.94 6.92
N ALA A 79 -1.66 6.48 7.46
CA ALA A 79 -1.98 6.60 8.88
C ALA A 79 -0.99 5.80 9.74
N TYR A 80 -0.70 4.55 9.38
CA TYR A 80 0.33 3.74 10.03
C TYR A 80 1.72 4.39 9.90
N GLY A 81 2.08 4.85 8.70
CA GLY A 81 3.35 5.54 8.46
C GLY A 81 3.48 6.80 9.33
N ALA A 82 2.46 7.64 9.38
CA ALA A 82 2.45 8.84 10.20
C ALA A 82 2.52 8.51 11.70
N LEU A 83 1.82 7.47 12.16
CA LEU A 83 1.86 7.04 13.55
C LEU A 83 3.26 6.55 13.95
N PHE A 84 3.88 5.69 13.15
CA PHE A 84 5.21 5.13 13.45
C PHE A 84 6.34 6.14 13.23
N PHE A 85 6.43 6.77 12.05
CA PHE A 85 7.49 7.74 11.77
C PHE A 85 7.29 9.06 12.52
N GLY A 86 6.06 9.55 12.62
CA GLY A 86 5.75 10.77 13.39
C GLY A 86 5.86 10.55 14.90
N GLY A 87 5.40 9.40 15.40
CA GLY A 87 5.61 9.01 16.79
C GLY A 87 7.09 8.88 17.14
N PHE A 88 7.90 8.32 16.24
CA PHE A 88 9.35 8.20 16.43
C PHE A 88 10.07 9.56 16.43
N GLU A 89 9.67 10.51 15.57
CA GLU A 89 10.18 11.88 15.60
C GLU A 89 9.79 12.63 16.89
N LEU A 90 8.55 12.49 17.37
CA LEU A 90 8.11 13.05 18.66
C LEU A 90 8.91 12.48 19.85
N LEU A 91 9.17 11.17 19.83
CA LEU A 91 9.97 10.50 20.86
C LEU A 91 11.44 10.94 20.82
N LYS A 92 12.01 11.19 19.63
CA LYS A 92 13.35 11.76 19.49
C LYS A 92 13.47 13.16 20.11
N VAL A 93 12.46 14.00 19.97
CA VAL A 93 12.43 15.36 20.57
C VAL A 93 12.38 15.28 22.10
N ARG A 94 11.66 14.29 22.66
CA ARG A 94 11.51 14.11 24.12
C ARG A 94 12.69 13.35 24.75
N PHE A 95 13.31 12.44 24.01
CA PHE A 95 14.41 11.59 24.47
C PHE A 95 15.62 11.68 23.51
N PRO A 96 16.52 12.66 23.71
CA PRO A 96 17.72 12.84 22.87
C PRO A 96 18.69 11.64 22.91
N GLN A 97 18.53 10.69 23.83
CA GLN A 97 19.29 9.43 23.89
C GLN A 97 18.97 8.45 22.75
N LEU A 98 17.85 8.65 22.04
CA LEU A 98 17.46 7.88 20.84
C LEU A 98 17.99 8.49 19.54
N SER A 99 18.72 9.60 19.61
CA SER A 99 19.57 10.03 18.49
C SER A 99 20.71 9.02 18.38
N VAL A 100 20.49 7.96 17.60
CA VAL A 100 21.53 7.01 17.25
C VAL A 100 22.72 7.82 16.76
N VAL A 101 23.80 7.68 17.52
CA VAL A 101 25.13 8.21 17.24
C VAL A 101 25.45 7.94 15.77
N LYS A 102 25.91 9.00 15.12
CA LYS A 102 26.26 9.10 13.70
C LYS A 102 27.05 7.91 13.18
#